data_AF-A0A2S4W395-F1
#
_entry.id   AF-A0A2S4W395-F1
#
_cell.length_a   1.000
_cell.length_b   1.000
_cell.length_c   1.000
_cell.angle_alpha   90.00
_cell.angle_beta   90.00
_cell.angle_gamma   90.00
#
_symmetry.space_group_name_H-M   'P 1'
#
loop_
_entity.id
_entity.type
_entity.pdbx_description
1 polymer ?
#
loop_
_entity_poly.entity_id
_entity_poly.type
_entity_poly.pdbx_seq_one_letter_code
_entity_poly.pdbx_strand_id
1 'polypeptide(L)'
;MGCIRKHSIRREAPDNYLIELYSHIAKACEAVVIKDQIVPIAIEGKQTAKAILISKDEEYQNIKLDKVKSLRPVFTQENGAVIVANTSTLNNGANAVVLMIHDEAGLMGVQKLARIIF
;
A
#
# COMPACT_ATOMS: atom_id res chain seq x y z
N MET A 1 -19.23 -2.25 3.82
CA MET A 1 -20.32 -3.04 3.20
C MET A 1 -21.44 -2.23 2.57
N GLY A 2 -21.82 -1.07 3.14
CA GLY A 2 -22.86 -0.22 2.56
C GLY A 2 -22.57 0.25 1.13
N CYS A 3 -21.31 0.55 0.81
CA CYS A 3 -20.90 1.03 -0.52
C CYS A 3 -21.22 0.02 -1.64
N ILE A 4 -20.81 -1.24 -1.49
CA ILE A 4 -21.02 -2.29 -2.51
C ILE A 4 -22.51 -2.47 -2.83
N ARG A 5 -23.36 -2.50 -1.79
CA ARG A 5 -24.81 -2.61 -1.97
C ARG A 5 -25.41 -1.35 -2.58
N LYS A 6 -25.02 -0.18 -2.09
CA LYS A 6 -25.52 1.13 -2.55
C LYS A 6 -25.18 1.39 -4.03
N HIS A 7 -24.05 0.88 -4.50
CA HIS A 7 -23.56 1.08 -5.86
C HIS A 7 -23.68 -0.18 -6.74
N SER A 8 -24.37 -1.22 -6.27
CA SER A 8 -24.58 -2.48 -7.00
C SER A 8 -23.29 -3.09 -7.58
N ILE A 9 -22.20 -2.98 -6.83
CA ILE A 9 -20.89 -3.49 -7.24
C ILE A 9 -20.92 -5.02 -7.15
N ARG A 10 -20.66 -5.69 -8.28
CA ARG A 10 -20.56 -7.14 -8.32
C ARG A 10 -19.20 -7.61 -7.79
N ARG A 11 -19.13 -8.85 -7.33
CA ARG A 11 -17.93 -9.44 -6.72
C ARG A 11 -16.72 -9.46 -7.66
N GLU A 12 -16.95 -9.63 -8.97
CA GLU A 12 -15.88 -9.72 -9.94
C GLU A 12 -15.09 -8.41 -10.07
N ALA A 13 -15.74 -7.27 -9.82
CA ALA A 13 -15.11 -5.96 -9.93
C ALA A 13 -13.96 -5.73 -8.93
N PRO A 14 -14.15 -5.86 -7.59
CA PRO A 14 -13.06 -5.71 -6.64
C PRO A 14 -11.99 -6.82 -6.78
N ASP A 15 -12.38 -8.04 -7.16
CA ASP A 15 -11.42 -9.14 -7.36
C ASP A 15 -10.51 -8.88 -8.57
N ASN A 16 -11.06 -8.37 -9.68
CA ASN A 16 -10.25 -8.00 -10.85
C ASN A 16 -9.37 -6.78 -10.57
N TYR A 17 -9.93 -5.76 -9.90
CA TYR A 17 -9.18 -4.58 -9.50
C TYR A 17 -7.99 -4.94 -8.61
N LEU A 18 -8.16 -5.88 -7.69
CA LEU A 18 -7.08 -6.38 -6.84
C LEU A 18 -5.94 -6.99 -7.66
N ILE A 19 -6.27 -7.85 -8.63
CA ILE A 19 -5.26 -8.52 -9.48
C ILE A 19 -4.45 -7.47 -10.26
N GLU A 20 -5.12 -6.49 -10.85
CA GLU A 20 -4.46 -5.40 -11.58
C GLU A 20 -3.61 -4.53 -10.64
N LEU A 21 -4.14 -4.18 -9.47
CA LEU A 21 -3.45 -3.39 -8.45
C LEU A 21 -2.15 -4.05 -8.02
N TYR A 22 -2.17 -5.35 -7.71
CA TYR A 22 -0.96 -6.07 -7.31
C TYR A 22 0.07 -6.16 -8.43
N SER A 23 -0.35 -6.25 -9.70
CA SER A 23 0.57 -6.14 -10.83
C SER A 23 1.26 -4.76 -10.89
N HIS A 24 0.50 -3.68 -10.66
CA HIS A 24 1.06 -2.33 -10.62
C HIS A 24 1.98 -2.11 -9.42
N ILE A 25 1.61 -2.59 -8.23
CA ILE A 25 2.44 -2.47 -7.02
C ILE A 25 3.75 -3.25 -7.21
N ALA A 26 3.70 -4.49 -7.71
CA ALA A 26 4.90 -5.28 -7.96
C ALA A 26 5.87 -4.56 -8.91
N LYS A 27 5.36 -4.03 -10.03
CA LYS A 27 6.15 -3.23 -10.98
C LYS A 27 6.72 -1.97 -10.34
N ALA A 28 5.93 -1.28 -9.52
CA ALA A 28 6.39 -0.08 -8.83
C ALA A 28 7.52 -0.42 -7.85
N CYS A 29 7.37 -1.46 -7.04
CA CYS A 29 8.36 -1.88 -6.04
C CYS A 29 9.66 -2.41 -6.67
N GLU A 30 9.58 -2.97 -7.89
CA GLU A 30 10.75 -3.33 -8.69
C GLU A 30 11.42 -2.10 -9.32
N ALA A 31 10.62 -1.08 -9.67
CA ALA A 31 11.13 0.16 -10.21
C ALA A 31 11.90 0.96 -9.15
N VAL A 32 12.88 1.74 -9.61
CA VAL A 32 13.69 2.62 -8.75
C VAL A 32 12.86 3.76 -8.14
N VAL A 33 11.65 4.01 -8.67
CA VAL A 33 10.79 5.16 -8.34
C VAL A 33 10.43 5.25 -6.86
N ILE A 34 10.27 4.12 -6.16
CA ILE A 34 9.93 4.13 -4.72
C ILE A 34 11.17 4.03 -3.81
N LYS A 35 12.36 3.75 -4.35
CA LYS A 35 13.56 3.56 -3.53
C LYS A 35 13.95 4.83 -2.78
N ASP A 36 13.79 6.00 -3.41
CA ASP A 36 14.10 7.29 -2.80
C ASP A 36 13.07 7.71 -1.74
N GLN A 37 11.93 7.01 -1.66
CA GLN A 37 10.86 7.29 -0.69
C GLN A 37 10.93 6.39 0.55
N ILE A 38 11.65 5.26 0.49
CA ILE A 38 11.75 4.29 1.59
C ILE A 38 13.08 4.49 2.32
N VAL A 39 13.00 4.85 3.60
CA VAL A 39 14.16 4.85 4.49
C VAL A 39 14.25 3.46 5.15
N PRO A 40 15.37 2.72 4.98
CA PRO A 40 15.48 1.38 5.53
C PRO A 40 15.60 1.40 7.06
N ILE A 41 14.91 0.48 7.73
CA ILE A 41 14.90 0.34 9.19
C ILE A 41 15.68 -0.91 9.56
N ALA A 42 16.70 -0.76 10.41
CA ALA A 42 17.44 -1.89 10.98
C ALA A 42 16.78 -2.33 12.29
N ILE A 43 16.48 -3.61 12.40
CA ILE A 43 15.96 -4.24 13.62
C ILE A 43 17.06 -5.14 14.19
N GLU A 44 17.50 -4.83 15.40
CA GLU A 44 18.42 -5.67 16.16
C GLU A 44 17.63 -6.64 17.04
N GLY A 45 17.84 -7.94 16.83
CA GLY A 45 17.22 -8.98 17.64
C GLY A 45 18.00 -9.19 18.95
N LYS A 46 17.30 -9.40 20.07
CA LYS A 46 17.94 -9.70 21.37
C LYS A 46 18.82 -10.96 21.38
N GLN A 47 18.66 -11.88 20.41
CA GLN A 47 19.33 -13.19 20.37
C GLN A 47 20.24 -13.40 19.16
N THR A 48 20.14 -12.57 18.12
CA THR A 48 20.95 -12.68 16.90
C THR A 48 21.86 -11.48 16.80
N ALA A 49 23.18 -11.72 16.76
CA ALA A 49 24.21 -10.68 16.61
C ALA A 49 24.18 -9.95 15.24
N LYS A 50 23.20 -10.21 14.37
CA LYS A 50 23.09 -9.65 13.04
C LYS A 50 21.77 -8.89 12.90
N ALA A 51 21.86 -7.59 12.60
CA ALA A 51 20.71 -6.74 12.35
C ALA A 51 19.96 -7.19 11.08
N ILE A 52 18.63 -7.20 11.14
CA ILE A 52 17.75 -7.44 9.99
C ILE A 52 17.38 -6.08 9.41
N LEU A 53 17.72 -5.84 8.13
CA LEU A 53 17.41 -4.60 7.45
C LEU A 53 16.08 -4.73 6.67
N ILE A 54 15.07 -3.99 7.09
CA ILE A 54 13.80 -3.85 6.37
C ILE A 54 13.91 -2.65 5.45
N SER A 55 13.84 -2.89 4.14
CA SER A 55 14.06 -1.87 3.09
C SER A 55 13.01 -1.89 2.00
N LYS A 56 11.99 -2.74 2.13
CA LYS A 56 10.92 -2.95 1.16
C LYS A 56 9.62 -3.25 1.90
N ASP A 57 8.51 -2.88 1.30
CA ASP A 57 7.18 -3.28 1.76
C ASP A 57 7.01 -4.80 1.70
N GLU A 58 6.33 -5.37 2.70
CA GLU A 58 6.22 -6.83 2.84
C GLU A 58 5.01 -7.41 2.07
N GLU A 59 3.91 -6.67 2.05
CA GLU A 59 2.60 -7.24 1.72
C GLU A 59 2.44 -7.64 0.24
N TYR A 60 3.09 -6.93 -0.67
CA TYR A 60 2.90 -7.15 -2.10
C TYR A 60 3.39 -8.53 -2.57
N GLN A 61 4.28 -9.18 -1.80
CA GLN A 61 4.81 -10.52 -2.10
C GLN A 61 3.98 -11.65 -1.48
N ASN A 62 3.13 -11.36 -0.50
CA ASN A 62 2.45 -12.36 0.31
C ASN A 62 1.11 -12.81 -0.27
N ILE A 63 0.59 -12.15 -1.32
CA ILE A 63 -0.69 -12.50 -1.89
C ILE A 63 -0.63 -13.75 -2.79
N LYS A 64 -1.66 -14.59 -2.71
CA LYS A 64 -1.88 -15.72 -3.62
C LYS A 64 -3.04 -15.41 -4.55
N LEU A 65 -2.75 -14.75 -5.68
CA LEU A 65 -3.75 -14.28 -6.64
C LEU A 65 -4.66 -15.42 -7.14
N ASP A 66 -4.12 -16.62 -7.34
CA ASP A 66 -4.87 -17.80 -7.78
C ASP A 66 -5.97 -18.21 -6.80
N LYS A 67 -5.84 -17.84 -5.52
CA LYS A 67 -6.82 -18.17 -4.46
C LYS A 67 -7.88 -17.10 -4.27
N VAL A 68 -7.74 -15.91 -4.88
CA VAL A 68 -8.66 -14.77 -4.66
C VAL A 68 -10.12 -15.16 -4.96
N LYS A 69 -10.36 -15.81 -6.11
CA LYS A 69 -11.71 -16.22 -6.54
C LYS A 69 -12.35 -17.30 -5.66
N SER A 70 -11.55 -18.11 -4.95
CA SER A 70 -12.04 -19.21 -4.12
C SER A 70 -12.29 -18.82 -2.67
N LEU A 71 -11.87 -17.62 -2.24
CA LEU A 71 -12.07 -17.16 -0.87
C LEU A 71 -13.54 -16.88 -0.58
N ARG A 72 -13.93 -17.18 0.66
CA ARG A 72 -15.28 -16.89 1.16
C ARG A 72 -15.38 -15.43 1.64
N PRO A 73 -16.53 -14.77 1.43
CA PRO A 73 -16.77 -13.44 1.99
C PRO A 73 -16.67 -13.43 3.52
N VAL A 74 -16.08 -12.37 4.08
CA VAL A 74 -15.75 -12.30 5.53
C VAL A 74 -16.80 -11.53 6.33
N PHE A 75 -17.38 -10.47 5.75
CA PHE A 75 -18.28 -9.55 6.46
C PHE A 75 -19.77 -9.77 6.19
N THR A 76 -20.12 -10.50 5.13
CA THR A 76 -21.51 -10.93 4.89
C THR A 76 -21.49 -12.24 4.16
N GLN A 77 -22.24 -13.19 4.69
CA GLN A 77 -22.28 -14.56 4.20
C GLN A 77 -23.02 -14.68 2.86
N GLU A 78 -24.12 -13.95 2.68
CA GLU A 78 -24.93 -13.99 1.46
C GLU A 78 -24.60 -12.84 0.49
N ASN A 79 -24.25 -13.17 -0.75
CA ASN A 79 -23.92 -12.19 -1.81
C ASN A 79 -22.85 -11.16 -1.39
N GLY A 80 -21.94 -11.55 -0.50
CA GLY A 80 -20.82 -10.72 -0.09
C GLY A 80 -19.74 -10.65 -1.18
N ALA A 81 -19.29 -9.44 -1.49
CA ALA A 81 -18.17 -9.20 -2.42
C ALA A 81 -16.84 -8.92 -1.70
N VAL A 82 -16.84 -8.79 -0.37
CA VAL A 82 -15.65 -8.46 0.43
C VAL A 82 -15.01 -9.74 0.99
N ILE A 83 -13.80 -10.05 0.56
CA ILE A 83 -12.97 -11.19 0.98
C ILE A 83 -11.67 -10.69 1.61
N VAL A 84 -10.97 -11.54 2.38
CA VAL A 84 -9.69 -11.17 3.02
C VAL A 84 -8.70 -10.57 2.01
N ALA A 85 -8.62 -11.14 0.80
CA ALA A 85 -7.64 -10.71 -0.19
C ALA A 85 -7.94 -9.32 -0.78
N ASN A 86 -9.22 -8.95 -0.96
CA ASN A 86 -9.60 -7.66 -1.57
C ASN A 86 -9.82 -6.54 -0.54
N THR A 87 -9.41 -6.81 0.71
CA THR A 87 -9.40 -5.83 1.79
C THR A 87 -7.99 -5.44 2.15
N SER A 88 -7.81 -4.21 2.63
CA SER A 88 -6.56 -3.78 3.22
C SER A 88 -6.17 -4.71 4.37
N THR A 89 -4.91 -5.14 4.36
CA THR A 89 -4.31 -5.85 5.48
C THR A 89 -3.99 -4.90 6.63
N LEU A 90 -3.73 -5.49 7.80
CA LEU A 90 -3.27 -4.74 8.96
C LEU A 90 -1.76 -4.52 8.84
N ASN A 91 -1.36 -3.27 8.63
CA ASN A 91 0.02 -2.91 8.33
C ASN A 91 0.58 -1.94 9.38
N ASN A 92 1.90 -2.02 9.60
CA ASN A 92 2.63 -1.08 10.45
C ASN A 92 3.57 -0.23 9.58
N GLY A 93 3.47 1.10 9.68
CA GLY A 93 4.32 2.02 8.91
C GLY A 93 4.13 3.46 9.36
N ALA A 94 5.08 4.33 9.00
CA ALA A 94 5.05 5.76 9.29
C ALA A 94 5.57 6.55 8.09
N ASN A 95 4.97 7.73 7.84
CA ASN A 95 5.35 8.63 6.75
C ASN A 95 5.49 10.05 7.31
N ALA A 96 6.40 10.84 6.72
CA ALA A 96 6.60 12.24 7.06
C ALA A 96 6.74 13.09 5.78
N VAL A 97 6.20 14.31 5.82
CA VAL A 97 6.32 15.29 4.73
C VAL A 97 6.77 16.62 5.33
N VAL A 98 7.76 17.25 4.70
CA VAL A 98 8.22 18.59 5.09
C VAL A 98 7.47 19.61 4.23
N LEU A 99 6.81 20.55 4.91
CA LEU A 99 6.07 21.64 4.27
C LEU A 99 6.77 22.97 4.52
N MET A 100 6.71 23.85 3.54
CA MET A 100 7.33 25.17 3.61
C MET A 100 6.52 26.18 2.82
N ILE A 101 6.56 27.44 3.24
CA ILE A 101 5.97 28.56 2.49
C ILE A 101 6.76 28.74 1.18
N HIS A 102 6.03 28.97 0.08
CA HIS A 102 6.60 29.01 -1.27
C HIS A 102 7.77 29.98 -1.42
N ASP A 103 7.63 31.18 -0.86
CA ASP A 103 8.60 32.27 -1.03
C ASP A 103 9.85 32.04 -0.17
N GLU A 104 9.67 31.53 1.05
CA GLU A 104 10.77 31.17 1.94
C GLU A 104 11.61 30.01 1.37
N ALA A 105 10.96 29.01 0.75
CA ALA A 105 11.67 27.93 0.07
C ALA A 105 12.56 28.44 -1.06
N GLY A 106 12.11 29.48 -1.79
CA GLY A 106 12.90 30.17 -2.80
C GLY A 106 14.10 30.90 -2.22
N LEU A 107 13.92 31.61 -1.11
CA LEU A 107 15.00 32.33 -0.42
C LEU A 107 16.08 31.39 0.15
N MET A 108 15.68 30.24 0.66
CA MET A 108 16.60 29.23 1.22
C MET A 108 17.24 28.34 0.14
N GLY A 109 16.90 28.54 -1.14
CA GLY A 109 17.45 27.76 -2.24
C GLY A 109 17.02 26.28 -2.25
N VAL A 110 15.91 25.95 -1.59
CA VAL A 110 15.42 24.56 -1.47
C VAL A 110 14.63 24.19 -2.73
N GLN A 111 14.90 23.00 -3.29
CA GLN A 111 14.14 22.50 -4.44
C GLN A 111 12.72 22.10 -4.01
N LYS A 112 11.72 22.73 -4.61
CA LYS A 112 10.30 22.45 -4.39
C LYS A 112 9.87 21.23 -5.20
N LEU A 113 9.26 20.24 -4.55
CA LEU A 113 8.80 19.00 -5.22
C LEU A 113 7.35 19.09 -5.72
N ALA A 114 6.47 19.70 -4.94
CA ALA A 114 5.05 19.82 -5.25
C ALA A 114 4.45 21.06 -4.57
N ARG A 115 3.23 21.44 -4.99
CA ARG A 115 2.44 22.53 -4.40
C ARG A 115 1.05 22.01 -4.04
N ILE A 116 0.60 22.29 -2.82
CA ILE A 116 -0.79 22.04 -2.40
C ILE A 116 -1.68 23.09 -3.07
N ILE A 117 -2.72 22.64 -3.76
CA ILE A 117 -3.72 23.49 -4.43
C ILE A 117 -5.05 23.27 -3.72
N PHE A 118 -5.77 24.35 -3.46
CA PHE A 118 -7.11 24.34 -2.87
C PHE A 118 -8.13 24.79 -3.90
#